data_AF-H1M088-F1
#
_entry.id   AF-H1M088-F1
#
_cell.length_a   1.000
_cell.length_b   1.000
_cell.length_c   1.000
_cell.angle_alpha   90.00
_cell.angle_beta   90.00
_cell.angle_gamma   90.00
#
_symmetry.space_group_name_H-M   'P 1'
#
loop_
_entity.id
_entity.type
_entity.pdbx_description
1 polymer ?
#
loop_
_entity_poly.entity_id
_entity_poly.type
_entity_poly.pdbx_seq_one_letter_code
_entity_poly.pdbx_strand_id
1 'polypeptide(L)' 'MGKVYITLTGTRHYFGDEFLERGMKLVLEKEPDNEFDKEAIKVLCEGIRQDRLCG' A
#
# COMPACT_ATOMS: atom_id res chain seq x y z
N MET A 1 5.35 20.80 9.67
CA MET A 1 5.86 19.49 9.24
C MET A 1 6.32 19.60 7.80
N GLY A 2 7.52 19.10 7.47
CA GLY A 2 8.02 19.07 6.08
C GLY A 2 7.34 17.97 5.25
N LYS A 3 7.63 17.94 3.94
CA LYS A 3 7.23 16.81 3.09
C LYS A 3 8.04 15.57 3.49
N VAL A 4 7.34 14.45 3.66
CA VAL A 4 7.95 13.13 3.87
C VAL A 4 7.79 12.34 2.57
N TYR A 5 8.88 11.77 2.09
CA TYR A 5 8.89 10.90 0.91
C TYR A 5 9.20 9.49 1.38
N ILE A 6 8.49 8.52 0.82
CA ILE A 6 8.65 7.09 1.13
C ILE A 6 8.89 6.31 -0.16
N THR A 7 9.52 5.14 -0.04
CA THR A 7 9.72 4.21 -1.14
C THR A 7 8.79 3.01 -0.94
N LEU A 8 7.94 2.72 -1.93
CA LEU A 8 7.15 1.50 -1.95
C LEU A 8 8.01 0.35 -2.48
N THR A 9 8.15 -0.71 -1.69
CA THR A 9 8.90 -1.92 -2.03
C THR A 9 7.96 -3.12 -2.17
N GLY A 10 8.46 -4.25 -2.66
CA GLY A 10 7.71 -5.50 -2.73
C GLY A 10 6.62 -5.57 -3.82
N THR A 11 6.55 -4.60 -4.73
CA THR A 11 5.53 -4.52 -5.80
C THR A 11 5.46 -5.78 -6.66
N ARG A 12 6.60 -6.44 -6.92
CA ARG A 12 6.69 -7.68 -7.72
C ARG A 12 6.09 -8.92 -7.06
N HIS A 13 5.81 -8.89 -5.76
CA HIS A 13 5.17 -10.02 -5.06
C HIS A 13 3.65 -10.04 -5.21
N TYR A 14 3.05 -8.97 -5.74
CA TYR A 14 1.61 -8.83 -5.91
C TYR A 14 1.28 -8.54 -7.38
N PHE A 15 1.13 -7.25 -7.75
CA PHE A 15 0.61 -6.81 -9.04
C PHE A 15 1.65 -6.11 -9.93
N GLY A 16 2.92 -6.07 -9.51
CA GLY A 16 3.93 -5.22 -10.14
C GLY A 16 3.71 -3.74 -9.82
N ASP A 17 4.39 -2.87 -10.56
CA ASP A 17 4.33 -1.41 -10.41
C ASP A 17 3.66 -0.71 -11.61
N GLU A 18 3.29 -1.45 -12.64
CA GLU A 18 2.70 -0.91 -13.88
C GLU A 18 1.38 -0.16 -13.67
N PHE A 19 0.60 -0.51 -12.63
CA PHE A 19 -0.67 0.14 -12.31
C PHE A 19 -0.52 1.44 -11.51
N LEU A 20 0.69 1.75 -11.01
CA LEU A 20 0.96 2.93 -10.20
C LEU A 20 1.16 4.16 -11.10
N GLU A 21 0.14 5.00 -11.19
CA GLU A 21 0.21 6.24 -11.96
C GLU A 21 0.55 7.46 -11.10
N ARG A 22 1.21 8.45 -11.71
CA ARG A 22 1.48 9.73 -11.03
C ARG A 22 0.17 10.44 -10.67
N GLY A 23 0.08 10.88 -9.42
CA GLY A 23 -1.11 11.56 -8.89
C GLY A 23 -2.15 10.62 -8.29
N MET A 24 -1.93 9.31 -8.34
CA MET A 24 -2.79 8.34 -7.68
C MET A 24 -2.76 8.50 -6.16
N LYS A 25 -3.92 8.35 -5.51
CA LYS A 25 -4.03 8.37 -4.06
C LYS A 25 -3.87 6.95 -3.52
N LEU A 26 -2.95 6.82 -2.56
CA LEU A 26 -2.63 5.57 -1.88
C LEU A 26 -2.99 5.68 -0.40
N VAL A 27 -3.36 4.56 0.21
CA VAL A 27 -3.64 4.46 1.64
C VAL A 27 -2.52 3.68 2.29
N LEU A 28 -2.00 4.21 3.39
CA LEU A 28 -0.98 3.57 4.22
C LEU A 28 -1.65 3.05 5.48
N GLU A 29 -1.51 1.76 5.76
CA GLU A 29 -2.09 1.12 6.95
C GLU A 29 -1.00 0.33 7.68
N LYS A 30 -0.86 0.54 8.99
CA LYS A 30 0.06 -0.27 9.81
C LYS A 30 -0.45 -1.71 9.87
N GLU A 31 0.47 -2.66 9.77
CA GLU A 31 0.20 -4.09 9.90
C GLU A 31 0.98 -4.67 11.09
N PRO A 32 0.55 -4.40 12.33
CA PRO A 32 1.29 -4.81 13.53
C PRO A 32 1.36 -6.33 13.72
N ASP A 33 0.44 -7.05 13.11
CA ASP A 33 0.34 -8.52 13.14
C ASP A 33 1.12 -9.19 12.00
N ASN A 34 1.92 -8.44 11.24
CA ASN A 34 2.77 -9.00 10.19
C ASN A 34 3.79 -9.98 10.80
N GLU A 35 3.89 -11.18 10.22
CA GLU A 35 4.72 -12.27 10.73
C GLU A 35 6.23 -11.97 10.70
N PHE A 36 6.67 -11.04 9.85
CA PHE A 36 8.08 -10.73 9.62
C PHE A 36 8.51 -9.40 10.28
N ASP A 37 7.67 -8.38 10.27
CA ASP A 37 7.97 -7.05 10.80
C ASP A 37 6.75 -6.36 11.42
N LYS A 38 6.76 -6.18 12.75
CA LYS A 38 5.66 -5.52 13.49
C LYS A 38 5.49 -4.04 13.17
N GLU A 39 6.46 -3.40 12.53
CA GLU A 39 6.36 -2.02 12.08
C GLU A 39 6.00 -1.91 10.58
N ALA A 40 5.62 -3.03 9.93
CA ALA A 40 5.21 -3.04 8.54
C ALA A 40 4.05 -2.06 8.28
N ILE A 41 4.13 -1.39 7.12
CA ILE A 41 3.08 -0.51 6.62
C ILE A 41 2.72 -1.00 5.22
N LYS A 42 1.50 -1.52 5.06
CA LYS A 42 0.97 -1.94 3.76
C LYS A 42 0.41 -0.75 3.00
N VAL A 43 0.48 -0.84 1.67
CA VAL A 43 -0.05 0.19 0.76
C VAL A 43 -1.26 -0.36 0.02
N LEU A 44 -2.40 0.34 0.12
CA LEU A 44 -3.66 -0.04 -0.51
C LEU A 44 -4.08 1.00 -1.55
N CYS A 45 -4.66 0.52 -2.64
CA CYS A 45 -5.27 1.36 -3.68
C CYS A 45 -6.78 1.33 -3.58
N GLU A 46 -7.44 2.46 -3.82
CA GLU A 46 -8.90 2.51 -3.90
C GLU A 46 -9.36 1.65 -5.10
N GLY A 47 -10.12 0.58 -4.82
CA GLY A 47 -10.52 -0.43 -5.82
C GLY A 47 -9.86 -1.81 -5.64
N ILE A 48 -8.71 -1.89 -4.96
CA ILE A 48 -8.03 -3.16 -4.59
C ILE A 48 -8.25 -3.49 -3.10
N ARG A 49 -8.83 -2.55 -2.34
CA ARG A 49 -9.28 -2.76 -0.97
C ARG A 49 -10.23 -3.97 -0.87
N GLN A 50 -9.69 -5.11 -0.43
CA GLN A 50 -10.43 -6.38 -0.24
C GLN A 50 -11.57 -6.26 0.79
N ASP A 51 -11.59 -5.19 1.59
CA ASP A 51 -12.60 -4.87 2.60
C ASP A 51 -13.83 -4.12 2.03
N ARG A 52 -13.81 -3.67 0.78
CA ARG A 52 -15.05 -3.33 0.06
C ARG A 52 -15.53 -4.54 -0.71
N LEU A 53 -16.50 -5.24 -0.11
CA LEU A 53 -17.60 -5.84 -0.87
C LEU A 53 -17.99 -4.85 -1.98
N CYS A 54 -17.66 -5.18 -3.23
CA CYS A 54 -18.45 -4.70 -4.34
C CYS A 54 -19.91 -5.00 -4.00
N GLY A 55 -20.77 -3.99 -4.08
CA GLY A 55 -22.21 -4.19 -4.00
C GLY A 55 -22.69 -5.18 -5.06
#